data_AF-A0A975REF7-F1
#
_entry.id   AF-A0A975REF7-F1
#
_cell.length_a   1.000
_cell.length_b   1.000
_cell.length_c   1.000
_cell.angle_alpha   90.00
_cell.angle_beta   90.00
_cell.angle_gamma   90.00
#
_symmetry.space_group_name_H-M   'P 1'
#
loop_
_entity.id
_entity.type
_entity.pdbx_description
1 polymer ?
#
loop_
_entity_poly.entity_id
_entity_poly.type
_entity_poly.pdbx_seq_one_letter_code
_entity_poly.pdbx_strand_id
1 'polypeptide(L)'
;MDKYEFLVAPQETGHGRSVFRVCPGVVDSEARELFQWGYCHLLACAIHEVTGWVFGVVEGISRRTGGWTWVHMGVLTPGGDFLDIDGIHPVTAPRLAFQPDPWRIRALPDFPAFCRTVGLAADTPLAWWRGEFNEVGTRVIAEFADHALTAVPTLDTLEVAA
;
A
#
# COMPACT_ATOMS: atom_id res chain seq x y z
N MET A 1 19.45 -21.13 -4.41
CA MET A 1 18.08 -21.12 -4.97
C MET A 1 17.70 -19.66 -5.08
N ASP A 2 17.50 -19.15 -6.29
CA ASP A 2 17.18 -17.74 -6.49
C ASP A 2 15.82 -17.45 -5.83
N LYS A 3 15.81 -16.57 -4.83
CA LYS A 3 14.61 -16.15 -4.08
C LYS A 3 13.75 -15.13 -4.85
N TYR A 4 14.00 -14.97 -6.14
CA TYR A 4 13.35 -13.97 -6.97
C TYR A 4 12.18 -14.57 -7.72
N GLU A 5 11.05 -13.89 -7.65
CA GLU A 5 9.84 -14.18 -8.40
C GLU A 5 9.71 -13.19 -9.56
N PHE A 6 9.24 -13.68 -10.70
CA PHE A 6 8.90 -12.85 -11.83
C PHE A 6 7.41 -12.59 -11.87
N LEU A 7 7.03 -11.32 -11.80
CA LEU A 7 5.65 -10.88 -11.85
C LEU A 7 5.39 -10.16 -13.17
N VAL A 8 4.24 -10.46 -13.77
CA VAL A 8 3.68 -9.70 -14.88
C VAL A 8 2.47 -8.96 -14.34
N ALA A 9 2.55 -7.65 -14.33
CA ALA A 9 1.51 -6.78 -13.83
C ALA A 9 0.38 -6.61 -14.87
N PRO A 10 -0.89 -6.55 -14.44
CA PRO A 10 -2.03 -6.42 -15.35
C PRO A 10 -2.04 -5.09 -16.12
N GLN A 11 -1.42 -4.05 -15.55
CA GLN A 11 -1.25 -2.72 -16.12
C GLN A 11 0.17 -2.20 -15.87
N GLU A 12 0.60 -1.23 -16.66
CA GLU A 12 1.88 -0.57 -16.45
C GLU A 12 1.86 0.32 -15.18
N THR A 13 2.99 0.40 -14.48
CA THR A 13 3.20 1.39 -13.40
C THR A 13 3.26 2.81 -13.96
N GLY A 14 3.30 3.81 -13.08
CA GLY A 14 3.53 5.21 -13.44
C GLY A 14 4.82 5.46 -14.26
N HIS A 15 5.81 4.56 -14.20
CA HIS A 15 7.00 4.62 -15.07
C HIS A 15 6.94 3.69 -16.30
N GLY A 16 5.78 3.11 -16.62
CA GLY A 16 5.60 2.29 -17.81
C GLY A 16 6.10 0.84 -17.67
N ARG A 17 6.29 0.33 -16.43
CA ARG A 17 6.80 -1.02 -16.21
C ARG A 17 5.68 -2.03 -15.97
N SER A 18 5.77 -3.20 -16.60
CA SER A 18 4.81 -4.30 -16.47
C SER A 18 5.44 -5.63 -16.04
N VAL A 19 6.78 -5.72 -15.97
CA VAL A 19 7.50 -6.93 -15.55
C VAL A 19 8.46 -6.58 -14.41
N PHE A 20 8.38 -7.39 -13.36
CA PHE A 20 9.13 -7.19 -12.11
C PHE A 20 9.87 -8.46 -11.73
N ARG A 21 11.09 -8.29 -11.23
CA ARG A 21 11.85 -9.37 -10.60
C ARG A 21 12.04 -9.03 -9.13
N VAL A 22 11.16 -9.56 -8.28
CA VAL A 22 11.08 -9.18 -6.86
C VAL A 22 11.54 -10.32 -5.98
N CYS A 23 12.28 -10.00 -4.91
CA CYS A 23 12.53 -10.94 -3.82
C CYS A 23 11.54 -10.60 -2.69
N PRO A 24 10.59 -11.49 -2.36
CA PRO A 24 9.65 -11.23 -1.28
C PRO A 24 10.37 -10.88 0.03
N GLY A 25 9.83 -9.88 0.74
CA GLY A 25 10.40 -9.37 1.98
C GLY A 25 11.70 -8.57 1.82
N VAL A 26 12.11 -8.21 0.60
CA VAL A 26 13.23 -7.31 0.34
C VAL A 26 12.74 -6.04 -0.36
N VAL A 27 12.82 -4.91 0.34
CA VAL A 27 12.40 -3.61 -0.20
C VAL A 27 13.53 -2.95 -1.01
N ASP A 28 13.71 -3.43 -2.24
CA ASP A 28 14.64 -2.88 -3.23
C ASP A 28 13.95 -1.93 -4.23
N SER A 29 14.62 -1.59 -5.34
CA SER A 29 14.04 -0.74 -6.38
C SER A 29 12.89 -1.40 -7.15
N GLU A 30 12.88 -2.73 -7.27
CA GLU A 30 11.81 -3.46 -7.96
C GLU A 30 10.53 -3.47 -7.10
N ALA A 31 10.68 -3.73 -5.80
CA ALA A 31 9.57 -3.65 -4.85
C ALA A 31 9.00 -2.23 -4.76
N ARG A 32 9.86 -1.20 -4.70
CA ARG A 32 9.41 0.20 -4.70
C ARG A 32 8.72 0.60 -5.99
N GLU A 33 9.22 0.15 -7.14
CA GLU A 33 8.54 0.39 -8.41
C GLU A 33 7.14 -0.22 -8.39
N LEU A 34 7.02 -1.49 -8.01
CA LEU A 34 5.74 -2.20 -7.97
C LEU A 34 4.75 -1.52 -7.02
N PHE A 35 5.17 -1.22 -5.80
CA PHE A 35 4.28 -0.78 -4.73
C PHE A 35 4.21 0.73 -4.50
N GLN A 36 5.11 1.56 -5.03
CA GLN A 36 4.94 3.01 -4.97
C GLN A 36 4.32 3.59 -6.24
N TRP A 37 4.48 2.92 -7.38
CA TRP A 37 4.09 3.48 -8.69
C TRP A 37 2.94 2.76 -9.39
N GLY A 38 2.39 1.66 -8.87
CA GLY A 38 1.24 1.00 -9.49
C GLY A 38 0.30 0.31 -8.53
N TYR A 39 0.85 -0.52 -7.63
CA TYR A 39 0.06 -1.52 -6.90
C TYR A 39 0.06 -1.33 -5.38
N CYS A 40 0.31 -0.10 -4.90
CA CYS A 40 0.22 0.28 -3.48
C CYS A 40 -1.09 -0.17 -2.83
N HIS A 41 -2.21 0.01 -3.52
CA HIS A 41 -3.55 -0.31 -3.04
C HIS A 41 -3.75 -1.81 -2.81
N LEU A 42 -3.06 -2.69 -3.55
CA LEU A 42 -3.12 -4.14 -3.32
C LEU A 42 -2.34 -4.54 -2.06
N LEU A 43 -1.17 -3.94 -1.84
CA LEU A 43 -0.41 -4.13 -0.60
C LEU A 43 -1.21 -3.62 0.60
N ALA A 44 -1.84 -2.45 0.48
CA ALA A 44 -2.72 -1.92 1.52
C ALA A 44 -3.90 -2.86 1.81
N CYS A 45 -4.51 -3.47 0.79
CA CYS A 45 -5.56 -4.48 0.96
C CYS A 45 -5.06 -5.71 1.72
N ALA A 46 -3.88 -6.23 1.38
CA ALA A 46 -3.31 -7.39 2.07
C ALA A 46 -3.03 -7.08 3.55
N ILE A 47 -2.47 -5.91 3.85
CA ILE A 47 -2.26 -5.49 5.24
C ILE A 47 -3.59 -5.30 5.97
N HIS A 48 -4.57 -4.63 5.36
CA HIS A 48 -5.90 -4.43 5.92
C HIS A 48 -6.61 -5.77 6.21
N GLU A 49 -6.53 -6.74 5.30
CA GLU A 49 -7.15 -8.05 5.46
C GLU A 49 -6.61 -8.81 6.69
N VAL A 50 -5.32 -8.66 6.98
CA VAL A 50 -4.67 -9.29 8.14
C VAL A 50 -4.99 -8.55 9.45
N THR A 51 -5.04 -7.22 9.41
CA THR A 51 -5.02 -6.38 10.62
C THR A 51 -6.34 -5.69 10.97
N GLY A 52 -7.22 -5.52 9.99
CA GLY A 52 -8.38 -4.63 10.06
C GLY A 52 -8.05 -3.14 10.14
N TRP A 53 -6.78 -2.74 9.96
CA TRP A 53 -6.37 -1.34 10.08
C TRP A 53 -6.96 -0.45 8.99
N VAL A 54 -7.21 0.81 9.32
CA VAL A 54 -7.90 1.74 8.42
C VAL A 54 -7.02 2.09 7.23
N PHE A 55 -7.58 2.14 6.02
CA PHE A 55 -6.82 2.61 4.85
C PHE A 55 -6.44 4.09 5.00
N GLY A 56 -5.18 4.38 4.75
CA GLY A 56 -4.67 5.73 4.57
C GLY A 56 -4.50 6.02 3.09
N VAL A 57 -5.12 7.10 2.61
CA VAL A 57 -4.90 7.59 1.25
C VAL A 57 -4.02 8.83 1.30
N VAL A 58 -2.94 8.83 0.54
CA VAL A 58 -2.18 10.04 0.24
C VAL A 58 -2.85 10.71 -0.95
N GLU A 59 -3.21 11.97 -0.80
CA GLU A 59 -3.79 12.80 -1.85
C GLU A 59 -2.84 13.96 -2.18
N GLY A 60 -2.76 14.32 -3.47
CA GLY A 60 -2.04 15.48 -3.97
C GLY A 60 -2.91 16.30 -4.92
N ILE A 61 -2.56 17.56 -5.16
CA ILE A 61 -3.26 18.38 -6.16
C ILE A 61 -2.83 17.98 -7.58
N SER A 62 -3.79 17.53 -8.37
CA SER A 62 -3.57 17.24 -9.79
C SER A 62 -3.32 18.54 -10.56
N ARG A 63 -2.18 18.62 -11.26
CA ARG A 63 -1.87 19.75 -12.16
C ARG A 63 -2.88 19.90 -13.30
N ARG A 64 -3.55 18.81 -13.70
CA ARG A 64 -4.50 18.81 -14.81
C ARG A 64 -5.87 19.35 -14.40
N THR A 65 -6.34 19.00 -13.21
CA THR A 65 -7.71 19.33 -12.77
C THR A 65 -7.75 20.41 -11.70
N GLY A 66 -6.62 20.71 -11.05
CA GLY A 66 -6.56 21.56 -9.86
C GLY A 66 -7.21 20.93 -8.62
N GLY A 67 -7.73 19.71 -8.73
CA GLY A 67 -8.42 18.99 -7.65
C GLY A 67 -7.51 18.00 -6.92
N TRP A 68 -7.90 17.64 -5.70
CA TRP A 68 -7.29 16.55 -4.95
C TRP A 68 -7.51 15.23 -5.68
N THR A 69 -6.42 14.49 -5.88
CA THR A 69 -6.44 13.13 -6.42
C THR A 69 -5.59 12.24 -5.53
N TRP A 70 -5.97 10.97 -5.41
CA TRP A 70 -5.16 10.02 -4.68
C TRP A 70 -3.90 9.71 -5.49
N VAL A 71 -2.79 9.48 -4.79
CA VAL A 71 -1.50 9.21 -5.42
C VAL A 71 -0.81 7.98 -4.84
N HIS A 72 -1.07 7.66 -3.59
CA HIS A 72 -0.51 6.51 -2.91
C HIS A 72 -1.47 6.00 -1.84
N MET A 73 -1.30 4.74 -1.45
CA MET A 73 -2.15 4.08 -0.48
C MET A 73 -1.37 3.17 0.45
N GLY A 74 -1.73 3.22 1.72
CA GLY A 74 -1.21 2.36 2.78
C GLY A 74 -2.31 2.14 3.80
N VAL A 75 -1.91 1.80 5.02
CA VAL A 75 -2.81 1.71 6.17
C VAL A 75 -2.35 2.64 7.29
N LEU A 76 -3.28 3.02 8.15
CA LEU A 76 -3.02 3.75 9.37
C LEU A 76 -2.97 2.77 10.53
N THR A 77 -1.81 2.71 11.19
CA THR A 77 -1.63 1.93 12.41
C THR A 77 -2.53 2.45 13.53
N PRO A 78 -2.81 1.66 14.58
CA PRO A 78 -3.55 2.14 15.76
C PRO A 78 -2.89 3.33 16.45
N GLY A 79 -1.57 3.48 16.32
CA GLY A 79 -0.80 4.63 16.83
C GLY A 79 -0.94 5.90 15.98
N GLY A 80 -1.62 5.84 14.83
CA GLY A 80 -1.84 6.97 13.93
C GLY A 80 -0.74 7.19 12.89
N ASP A 81 0.29 6.34 12.85
CA ASP A 81 1.32 6.35 11.81
C ASP A 81 0.83 5.70 10.52
N PHE A 82 1.43 6.09 9.40
CA PHE A 82 1.19 5.52 8.08
C PHE A 82 2.16 4.35 7.82
N LEU A 83 1.64 3.24 7.32
CA LEU A 83 2.41 2.07 6.92
C LEU A 83 2.20 1.77 5.43
N ASP A 84 3.30 1.72 4.70
CA ASP A 84 3.37 1.28 3.31
C ASP A 84 4.62 0.39 3.07
N ILE A 85 5.03 0.25 1.81
CA ILE A 85 6.19 -0.56 1.41
C ILE A 85 7.53 -0.08 2.01
N ASP A 86 7.68 1.21 2.34
CA ASP A 86 8.89 1.76 2.97
C ASP A 86 8.84 1.69 4.51
N GLY A 87 7.81 1.03 5.05
CA GLY A 87 7.62 0.82 6.47
C GLY A 87 6.86 1.96 7.16
N ILE A 88 6.87 1.92 8.50
CA ILE A 88 6.12 2.86 9.32
C ILE A 88 6.74 4.26 9.31
N HIS A 89 5.91 5.28 9.17
CA HIS A 89 6.32 6.67 9.25
C HIS A 89 5.18 7.61 9.64
N PRO A 90 5.48 8.81 10.19
CA PRO A 90 4.45 9.75 10.59
C PRO A 90 3.61 10.24 9.42
N VAL A 91 2.30 10.43 9.64
CA VAL A 91 1.39 10.99 8.63
C VAL A 91 1.76 12.41 8.15
N THR A 92 2.62 13.10 8.90
CA THR A 92 3.16 14.42 8.57
C THR A 92 4.42 14.37 7.70
N ALA A 93 4.98 13.19 7.46
CA ALA A 93 6.21 12.99 6.71
C ALA A 93 6.19 11.67 5.90
N PRO A 94 5.30 11.56 4.89
CA PRO A 94 5.22 10.37 4.06
C PRO A 94 6.49 10.14 3.26
N ARG A 95 6.90 8.88 3.17
CA ARG A 95 8.13 8.46 2.46
C ARG A 95 7.82 8.03 1.04
N LEU A 96 7.26 8.94 0.25
CA LEU A 96 6.97 8.68 -1.15
C LEU A 96 8.17 9.03 -2.04
N ALA A 97 8.42 8.22 -3.07
CA ALA A 97 9.39 8.53 -4.13
C ALA A 97 9.03 9.83 -4.90
N PHE A 98 7.77 10.25 -4.84
CA PHE A 98 7.31 11.52 -5.37
C PHE A 98 6.55 12.28 -4.27
N GLN A 99 6.84 13.57 -4.11
CA GLN A 99 6.15 14.40 -3.11
C GLN A 99 5.27 15.41 -3.85
N PRO A 100 3.94 15.16 -3.93
CA PRO A 100 3.04 16.20 -4.41
C PRO A 100 3.09 17.38 -3.45
N ASP A 101 2.93 18.60 -3.96
CA ASP A 101 2.81 19.79 -3.11
C ASP A 101 1.66 20.67 -3.66
N PRO A 102 0.59 20.92 -2.89
CA PRO A 102 0.35 20.40 -1.55
C PRO A 102 -0.07 18.92 -1.55
N TRP A 103 0.18 18.25 -0.42
CA TRP A 103 -0.26 16.87 -0.17
C TRP A 103 -0.99 16.77 1.19
N ARG A 104 -1.77 15.69 1.36
CA ARG A 104 -2.38 15.32 2.64
C ARG A 104 -2.58 13.81 2.73
N ILE A 105 -2.70 13.30 3.95
CA ILE A 105 -3.16 11.93 4.21
C ILE A 105 -4.56 11.98 4.81
N ARG A 106 -5.44 11.10 4.34
CA ARG A 106 -6.81 10.97 4.84
C ARG A 106 -7.11 9.52 5.16
N ALA A 107 -7.77 9.28 6.29
CA ALA A 107 -8.34 7.98 6.63
C ALA A 107 -9.59 7.73 5.78
N LEU A 108 -9.73 6.53 5.22
CA LEU A 108 -10.95 6.11 4.56
C LEU A 108 -11.89 5.44 5.58
N PRO A 109 -13.18 5.80 5.63
CA PRO A 109 -14.08 5.33 6.69
C PRO A 109 -14.38 3.83 6.60
N ASP A 110 -14.32 3.24 5.40
CA ASP A 110 -14.68 1.85 5.15
C ASP A 110 -14.08 1.34 3.80
N PHE A 111 -14.22 0.05 3.54
CA PHE A 111 -13.77 -0.57 2.29
C PHE A 111 -14.54 -0.05 1.05
N PRO A 112 -15.86 0.19 1.08
CA PRO A 112 -16.54 0.87 -0.02
C PRO A 112 -15.95 2.23 -0.40
N ALA A 113 -15.46 3.02 0.57
CA ALA A 113 -14.75 4.27 0.31
C ALA A 113 -13.39 4.03 -0.36
N PHE A 114 -12.65 3.00 0.06
CA PHE A 114 -11.47 2.52 -0.66
C PHE A 114 -11.80 2.19 -2.11
N CYS A 115 -12.82 1.37 -2.37
CA CYS A 115 -13.20 0.98 -3.73
C CYS A 115 -13.48 2.19 -4.61
N ARG A 116 -14.28 3.15 -4.12
CA ARG A 116 -14.57 4.39 -4.85
C ARG A 116 -13.31 5.22 -5.12
N THR A 117 -12.37 5.27 -4.19
CA THR A 117 -11.10 5.98 -4.35
C THR A 117 -10.25 5.38 -5.47
N VAL A 118 -10.15 4.05 -5.56
CA VAL A 118 -9.36 3.36 -6.60
C VAL A 118 -10.14 3.09 -7.90
N GLY A 119 -11.38 3.57 -8.01
CA GLY A 119 -12.19 3.44 -9.22
C GLY A 119 -12.92 2.09 -9.38
N LEU A 120 -13.06 1.33 -8.30
CA LEU A 120 -13.82 0.08 -8.26
C LEU A 120 -15.29 0.31 -7.87
N ALA A 121 -16.13 -0.69 -8.14
CA ALA A 121 -17.52 -0.70 -7.67
C ALA A 121 -17.56 -0.80 -6.15
N ALA A 122 -18.49 -0.08 -5.49
CA ALA A 122 -18.54 0.01 -4.04
C ALA A 122 -18.88 -1.31 -3.32
N ASP A 123 -19.45 -2.28 -4.06
CA ASP A 123 -19.80 -3.63 -3.61
C ASP A 123 -18.72 -4.68 -3.98
N THR A 124 -17.58 -4.24 -4.52
CA THR A 124 -16.43 -5.13 -4.76
C THR A 124 -16.06 -5.82 -3.44
N PRO A 125 -15.90 -7.15 -3.39
CA PRO A 125 -15.49 -7.84 -2.18
C PRO A 125 -14.00 -7.61 -1.90
N LEU A 126 -13.60 -7.57 -0.61
CA LEU A 126 -12.18 -7.42 -0.24
C LEU A 126 -11.30 -8.46 -0.93
N ALA A 127 -11.75 -9.71 -1.03
CA ALA A 127 -11.02 -10.80 -1.70
C ALA A 127 -10.68 -10.54 -3.19
N TRP A 128 -11.23 -9.51 -3.83
CA TRP A 128 -10.90 -9.09 -5.20
C TRP A 128 -9.39 -8.92 -5.41
N TRP A 129 -8.67 -8.33 -4.45
CA TRP A 129 -7.23 -8.06 -4.60
C TRP A 129 -6.42 -9.33 -4.89
N ARG A 130 -6.88 -10.50 -4.40
CA ARG A 130 -6.24 -11.80 -4.59
C ARG A 130 -6.31 -12.31 -6.03
N GLY A 131 -7.16 -11.71 -6.86
CA GLY A 131 -7.35 -12.06 -8.27
C GLY A 131 -6.68 -11.10 -9.26
N GLU A 132 -6.10 -9.99 -8.80
CA GLU A 132 -5.46 -9.00 -9.67
C GLU A 132 -4.13 -9.47 -10.24
N PHE A 133 -3.48 -10.39 -9.53
CA PHE A 133 -2.33 -11.13 -10.02
C PHE A 133 -2.65 -12.62 -10.10
N ASN A 134 -1.76 -13.37 -10.76
CA ASN A 134 -1.77 -14.82 -10.64
C ASN A 134 -1.40 -15.24 -9.19
N GLU A 135 -1.51 -16.54 -8.91
CA GLU A 135 -1.23 -17.11 -7.58
C GLU A 135 0.15 -16.69 -7.01
N VAL A 136 1.17 -16.60 -7.88
CA VAL A 136 2.52 -16.16 -7.49
C VAL A 136 2.49 -14.69 -7.05
N GLY A 137 1.91 -13.79 -7.83
CA GLY A 137 1.84 -12.38 -7.44
C GLY A 137 1.02 -12.15 -6.18
N THR A 138 -0.10 -12.86 -6.01
CA THR A 138 -0.90 -12.81 -4.78
C THR A 138 -0.09 -13.25 -3.56
N ARG A 139 0.68 -14.34 -3.66
CA ARG A 139 1.59 -14.78 -2.61
C ARG A 139 2.66 -13.72 -2.31
N VAL A 140 3.28 -13.16 -3.34
CA VAL A 140 4.32 -12.12 -3.17
C VAL A 140 3.77 -10.90 -2.44
N ILE A 141 2.57 -10.43 -2.80
CA ILE A 141 1.93 -9.29 -2.13
C ILE A 141 1.70 -9.61 -0.64
N ALA A 142 1.21 -10.82 -0.32
CA ALA A 142 1.02 -11.25 1.06
C ALA A 142 2.35 -11.30 1.84
N GLU A 143 3.42 -11.83 1.25
CA GLU A 143 4.75 -11.89 1.89
C GLU A 143 5.35 -10.49 2.12
N PHE A 144 5.08 -9.52 1.24
CA PHE A 144 5.44 -8.11 1.47
C PHE A 144 4.59 -7.46 2.57
N ALA A 145 3.31 -7.80 2.68
CA ALA A 145 2.45 -7.35 3.77
C ALA A 145 2.97 -7.87 5.11
N ASP A 146 3.31 -9.15 5.20
CA ASP A 146 3.92 -9.76 6.38
C ASP A 146 5.24 -9.06 6.74
N HIS A 147 6.10 -8.83 5.75
CA HIS A 147 7.35 -8.09 5.96
C HIS A 147 7.11 -6.67 6.50
N ALA A 148 6.18 -5.91 5.92
CA ALA A 148 5.84 -4.58 6.40
C ALA A 148 5.33 -4.60 7.84
N LEU A 149 4.56 -5.62 8.22
CA LEU A 149 4.06 -5.81 9.58
C LEU A 149 5.15 -6.18 10.59
N THR A 150 6.21 -6.91 10.18
CA THR A 150 7.35 -7.18 11.07
C THR A 150 8.12 -5.92 11.49
N ALA A 151 7.99 -4.83 10.72
CA ALA A 151 8.62 -3.55 11.03
C ALA A 151 7.79 -2.69 12.00
N VAL A 152 6.55 -3.08 12.31
CA VAL A 152 5.70 -2.37 13.27
C VAL A 152 6.16 -2.75 14.68
N PRO A 153 6.54 -1.77 15.53
CA PRO A 153 6.85 -2.06 16.93
C PRO A 153 5.65 -2.73 17.59
N THR A 154 5.86 -3.86 18.26
CA THR A 154 4.82 -4.49 19.08
C THR A 154 4.35 -3.50 20.14
N LEU A 155 3.05 -3.23 20.21
CA LEU A 155 2.43 -2.31 21.17
C LEU A 155 2.49 -2.81 22.64
N ASP A 156 3.30 -3.84 22.93
CA ASP A 156 3.43 -4.54 24.22
C ASP A 156 4.10 -3.73 25.36
N THR A 157 4.12 -2.39 25.29
CA THR A 157 4.69 -1.56 26.38
C THR A 157 3.77 -0.45 26.90
N LEU A 158 2.44 -0.55 26.70
CA LEU A 158 1.48 0.41 27.30
C LEU A 158 0.44 -0.21 28.25
N GLU A 159 0.75 -1.35 28.88
CA GLU A 159 0.12 -1.83 30.11
C GLU A 159 1.29 -2.27 31.02
N VAL A 160 1.56 -1.78 32.23
CA VAL A 160 0.76 -1.22 33.32
C VAL A 160 1.68 -0.28 34.12
N ALA A 161 1.33 1.00 34.21
CA ALA A 161 1.77 1.87 35.30
C ALA A 161 0.55 2.71 35.71
N ALA A 162 -0.36 2.04 36.40
CA ALA A 162 -1.42 2.66 37.20
C ALA A 162 -1.03 2.55 38.68
#